data_AF-A0A3D2AVJ5-F1
#
_entry.id   AF-A0A3D2AVJ5-F1
#
_cell.length_a   1.000
_cell.length_b   1.000
_cell.length_c   1.000
_cell.angle_alpha   90.00
_cell.angle_beta   90.00
_cell.angle_gamma   90.00
#
_symmetry.space_group_name_H-M   'P 1'
#
loop_
_entity.id
_entity.type
_entity.pdbx_description
1 polymer ?
#
loop_
_entity_poly.entity_id
_entity_poly.type
_entity_poly.pdbx_seq_one_letter_code
_entity_poly.pdbx_strand_id
1 'polypeptide(L)'
;MLGIGETLLERIDSLILIRDTQKRLGNIQEVIIQNFRAKKSTRMGKSVEPDTVDMLKTLAVARLILGPEMNIQAPPNLNLKDYGSYLDCGINDWGGVSPLTIDFINPEAAWPQINELREITSRAEFTLRERTALYPEYIFNSRYSRSGPMHQRIKQLIDEEGYIKKEMEIC
;
A
#
# COMPACT_ATOMS: atom_id res chain seq x y z
N MET A 1 -9.74 -3.78 5.45
CA MET A 1 -9.31 -4.75 6.48
C MET A 1 -9.87 -6.11 6.12
N LEU A 2 -9.05 -7.16 6.19
CA LEU A 2 -9.45 -8.55 5.94
C LEU A 2 -9.37 -9.36 7.22
N GLY A 3 -10.27 -10.31 7.43
CA GLY A 3 -10.29 -11.20 8.60
C GLY A 3 -10.98 -10.61 9.83
N ILE A 4 -11.92 -9.70 9.61
CA ILE A 4 -12.72 -9.09 10.67
C ILE A 4 -14.13 -9.71 10.81
N GLY A 5 -14.38 -10.82 10.10
CA GLY A 5 -15.67 -11.52 10.07
C GLY A 5 -16.47 -11.29 8.78
N GLU A 6 -15.89 -10.60 7.81
CA GLU A 6 -16.48 -10.37 6.50
C GLU A 6 -16.50 -11.63 5.63
N THR A 7 -17.52 -11.73 4.80
CA THR A 7 -17.64 -12.73 3.74
C THR A 7 -16.90 -12.29 2.47
N LEU A 8 -16.64 -13.24 1.56
CA LEU A 8 -16.06 -12.92 0.25
C LEU A 8 -16.92 -11.95 -0.56
N LEU A 9 -18.25 -12.05 -0.44
CA LEU A 9 -19.18 -11.15 -1.12
C LEU A 9 -19.03 -9.72 -0.60
N GLU A 10 -18.97 -9.53 0.71
CA GLU A 10 -18.78 -8.21 1.32
C GLU A 10 -17.44 -7.57 0.96
N ARG A 11 -16.37 -8.37 0.77
CA ARG A 11 -15.09 -7.88 0.24
C ARG A 11 -15.26 -7.33 -1.17
N ILE A 12 -15.95 -8.06 -2.05
CA ILE A 12 -16.19 -7.65 -3.44
C ILE A 12 -17.07 -6.41 -3.49
N ASP A 13 -18.17 -6.37 -2.72
CA ASP A 13 -19.07 -5.24 -2.63
C ASP A 13 -18.33 -3.97 -2.19
N SER A 14 -17.43 -4.10 -1.21
CA SER A 14 -16.57 -3.00 -0.75
C SER A 14 -15.66 -2.48 -1.86
N LEU A 15 -15.00 -3.37 -2.61
CA LEU A 15 -14.12 -3.00 -3.72
C LEU A 15 -14.88 -2.32 -4.87
N ILE A 16 -16.09 -2.80 -5.19
CA ILE A 16 -16.97 -2.19 -6.19
C ILE A 16 -17.38 -0.79 -5.74
N LEU A 17 -17.77 -0.62 -4.48
CA LEU A 17 -18.15 0.69 -3.93
C LEU A 17 -16.99 1.68 -3.98
N ILE A 18 -15.76 1.23 -3.67
CA ILE A 18 -14.54 2.04 -3.77
C ILE A 18 -14.29 2.45 -5.22
N ARG A 19 -14.34 1.50 -6.16
CA ARG A 19 -14.19 1.76 -7.61
C ARG A 19 -15.19 2.80 -8.09
N ASP A 20 -16.45 2.64 -7.75
CA ASP A 20 -17.53 3.52 -8.23
C ASP A 20 -17.43 4.91 -7.58
N THR A 21 -16.99 4.97 -6.32
CA THR A 21 -16.64 6.23 -5.66
C THR A 21 -15.47 6.92 -6.35
N GLN A 22 -14.41 6.18 -6.70
CA GLN A 22 -13.27 6.75 -7.43
C GLN A 22 -13.67 7.26 -8.81
N LYS A 23 -14.48 6.50 -9.57
CA LYS A 23 -14.99 6.95 -10.87
C LYS A 23 -15.79 8.26 -10.77
N ARG A 24 -16.53 8.45 -9.68
CA ARG A 24 -17.34 9.65 -9.44
C ARG A 24 -16.55 10.84 -8.91
N LEU A 25 -15.59 10.61 -8.01
CA LEU A 25 -14.95 11.67 -7.24
C LEU A 25 -13.46 11.89 -7.57
N GLY A 26 -12.75 10.85 -8.02
CA GLY A 26 -11.33 10.92 -8.44
C GLY A 26 -10.34 11.34 -7.36
N ASN A 27 -10.66 11.10 -6.08
CA ASN A 27 -9.90 11.60 -4.93
C ASN A 27 -9.28 10.50 -4.04
N ILE A 28 -9.46 9.24 -4.40
CA ILE A 28 -8.83 8.11 -3.70
C ILE A 28 -7.46 7.86 -4.35
N GLN A 29 -6.39 8.17 -3.64
CA GLN A 29 -5.02 7.93 -4.12
C GLN A 29 -4.63 6.45 -4.02
N GLU A 30 -5.09 5.78 -2.97
CA GLU A 30 -4.67 4.41 -2.67
C GLU A 30 -5.80 3.61 -2.01
N VAL A 31 -5.74 2.30 -2.21
CA VAL A 31 -6.56 1.32 -1.49
C VAL A 31 -5.63 0.38 -0.75
N ILE A 32 -5.74 0.38 0.58
CA ILE A 32 -4.91 -0.45 1.45
C ILE A 32 -5.65 -1.76 1.76
N ILE A 33 -5.04 -2.87 1.34
CA ILE A 33 -5.51 -4.21 1.67
C ILE A 33 -4.60 -4.78 2.76
N GLN A 34 -5.16 -4.83 3.96
CA GLN A 34 -4.44 -5.17 5.18
C GLN A 34 -5.13 -6.33 5.89
N ASN A 35 -4.37 -7.35 6.26
CA ASN A 35 -4.82 -8.43 7.12
C ASN A 35 -4.98 -7.97 8.57
N PHE A 36 -6.03 -8.47 9.19
CA PHE A 36 -6.23 -8.38 10.62
C PHE A 36 -5.18 -9.23 11.36
N ARG A 37 -4.66 -8.69 12.46
CA ARG A 37 -3.80 -9.39 13.41
C ARG A 37 -4.50 -9.44 14.76
N ALA A 38 -4.70 -10.64 15.30
CA ALA A 38 -5.43 -10.84 16.54
C ALA A 38 -4.58 -10.38 17.74
N LYS A 39 -5.12 -9.45 18.53
CA LYS A 39 -4.49 -8.98 19.77
C LYS A 39 -5.22 -9.56 20.97
N LYS A 40 -4.51 -10.30 21.83
CA LYS A 40 -5.09 -11.01 23.00
C LYS A 40 -5.96 -10.12 23.89
N SER A 41 -5.65 -8.84 24.00
CA SER A 41 -6.36 -7.84 24.82
C SER A 41 -7.62 -7.26 24.17
N THR A 42 -7.94 -7.63 22.92
CA THR A 42 -9.09 -7.10 22.18
C THR A 42 -10.25 -8.09 22.15
N ARG A 43 -11.47 -7.61 21.83
CA ARG A 43 -12.66 -8.47 21.66
C ARG A 43 -12.46 -9.56 20.59
N MET A 44 -11.59 -9.29 19.61
CA MET A 44 -11.26 -10.19 18.51
C MET A 44 -9.96 -10.97 18.76
N GLY A 45 -9.50 -11.07 20.01
CA GLY A 45 -8.22 -11.70 20.36
C GLY A 45 -8.12 -13.20 20.08
N LYS A 46 -9.24 -13.85 19.71
CA LYS A 46 -9.32 -15.26 19.29
C LYS A 46 -9.84 -15.42 17.86
N SER A 47 -10.00 -14.32 17.12
CA SER A 47 -10.45 -14.37 15.73
C SER A 47 -9.39 -14.98 14.84
N VAL A 48 -9.82 -15.66 13.78
CA VAL A 48 -8.93 -16.24 12.78
C VAL A 48 -8.30 -15.11 11.97
N GLU A 49 -6.98 -15.13 11.85
CA GLU A 49 -6.23 -14.20 11.01
C GLU A 49 -6.27 -14.68 9.55
N PRO A 50 -6.35 -13.77 8.55
CA PRO A 50 -6.19 -14.16 7.16
C PRO A 50 -4.83 -14.79 6.91
N ASP A 51 -4.81 -15.86 6.11
CA ASP A 51 -3.56 -16.45 5.65
C ASP A 51 -3.04 -15.75 4.38
N THR A 52 -1.86 -16.19 3.93
CA THR A 52 -1.22 -15.65 2.71
C THR A 52 -2.10 -15.85 1.48
N VAL A 53 -2.79 -16.98 1.35
CA VAL A 53 -3.62 -17.29 0.17
C VAL A 53 -4.84 -16.37 0.12
N ASP A 54 -5.46 -16.06 1.25
CA ASP A 54 -6.56 -15.10 1.37
C ASP A 54 -6.12 -13.69 0.96
N MET A 55 -4.92 -13.29 1.37
CA MET A 55 -4.32 -12.02 0.94
C MET A 55 -4.11 -11.98 -0.57
N LEU A 56 -3.40 -12.97 -1.14
CA LEU A 56 -3.11 -13.04 -2.57
C LEU A 56 -4.39 -13.00 -3.43
N LYS A 57 -5.40 -13.81 -3.08
CA LYS A 57 -6.70 -13.82 -3.76
C LYS A 57 -7.35 -12.44 -3.72
N THR A 58 -7.36 -11.80 -2.55
CA THR A 58 -8.03 -10.51 -2.39
C THR A 58 -7.28 -9.39 -3.15
N LEU A 59 -5.94 -9.41 -3.14
CA LEU A 59 -5.12 -8.45 -3.89
C LEU A 59 -5.35 -8.59 -5.40
N ALA A 60 -5.30 -9.81 -5.94
CA ALA A 60 -5.54 -10.06 -7.36
C ALA A 60 -6.94 -9.60 -7.79
N VAL A 61 -7.97 -9.93 -7.00
CA VAL A 61 -9.36 -9.47 -7.26
C VAL A 61 -9.46 -7.95 -7.19
N ALA A 62 -8.79 -7.31 -6.22
CA ALA A 62 -8.79 -5.86 -6.11
C ALA A 62 -8.14 -5.18 -7.31
N ARG A 63 -7.00 -5.69 -7.80
CA ARG A 63 -6.37 -5.19 -9.03
C ARG A 63 -7.32 -5.28 -10.23
N LEU A 64 -8.01 -6.41 -10.39
CA LEU A 64 -8.97 -6.60 -11.48
C LEU A 64 -10.18 -5.65 -11.38
N ILE A 65 -10.71 -5.41 -10.17
CA ILE A 65 -11.89 -4.55 -9.97
C ILE A 65 -11.53 -3.07 -10.06
N LEU A 66 -10.44 -2.65 -9.41
CA LEU A 66 -10.04 -1.24 -9.30
C LEU A 66 -9.34 -0.73 -10.57
N GLY A 67 -8.87 -1.65 -11.41
CA GLY A 67 -8.21 -1.35 -12.68
C GLY A 67 -6.70 -1.10 -12.51
N PRO A 68 -5.97 -0.86 -13.61
CA PRO A 68 -4.52 -0.72 -13.60
C PRO A 68 -4.02 0.56 -12.92
N GLU A 69 -4.83 1.62 -12.91
CA GLU A 69 -4.41 2.95 -12.43
C GLU A 69 -4.47 3.12 -10.90
N MET A 70 -5.25 2.30 -10.18
CA MET A 70 -5.38 2.47 -8.74
C MET A 70 -4.10 2.03 -8.03
N ASN A 71 -3.59 2.83 -7.09
CA ASN A 71 -2.53 2.36 -6.21
C ASN A 71 -3.09 1.37 -5.18
N ILE A 72 -2.55 0.16 -5.17
CA ILE A 72 -2.95 -0.88 -4.23
C ILE A 72 -1.76 -1.15 -3.33
N GLN A 73 -2.00 -0.97 -2.04
CA GLN A 73 -1.00 -1.12 -1.00
C GLN A 73 -1.26 -2.37 -0.16
N ALA A 74 -0.20 -3.10 0.18
CA ALA A 74 -0.25 -4.18 1.16
C ALA A 74 0.98 -4.17 2.07
N PRO A 75 0.82 -4.11 3.41
CA PRO A 75 1.95 -4.01 4.32
C PRO A 75 2.78 -5.31 4.36
N PRO A 76 4.10 -5.25 4.10
CA PRO A 76 4.94 -6.45 4.01
C PRO A 76 5.18 -7.11 5.37
N ASN A 77 5.23 -6.33 6.45
CA ASN A 77 5.52 -6.84 7.81
C ASN A 77 4.45 -7.78 8.37
N LEU A 78 3.24 -7.78 7.81
CA LEU A 78 2.13 -8.61 8.30
C LEU A 78 2.03 -9.98 7.62
N ASN A 79 2.93 -10.28 6.67
CA ASN A 79 3.10 -11.58 6.03
C ASN A 79 4.58 -11.89 5.76
N LEU A 80 5.37 -12.02 6.83
CA LEU A 80 6.84 -12.10 6.79
C LEU A 80 7.44 -13.26 5.99
N LYS A 81 6.67 -14.30 5.66
CA LYS A 81 7.20 -15.49 4.98
C LYS A 81 7.27 -15.33 3.47
N ASP A 82 6.33 -14.59 2.89
CA ASP A 82 6.17 -14.48 1.44
C ASP A 82 5.31 -13.27 1.07
N TYR A 83 5.77 -12.07 1.44
CA TYR A 83 5.12 -10.84 0.97
C TYR A 83 5.56 -10.46 -0.45
N GLY A 84 6.64 -11.06 -0.97
CA GLY A 84 7.10 -10.86 -2.35
C GLY A 84 6.03 -11.21 -3.39
N SER A 85 5.28 -12.29 -3.16
CA SER A 85 4.17 -12.72 -4.02
C SER A 85 3.01 -11.73 -4.10
N TYR A 86 2.98 -10.68 -3.26
CA TYR A 86 2.01 -9.59 -3.42
C TYR A 86 2.22 -8.80 -4.71
N LEU A 87 3.47 -8.68 -5.19
CA LEU A 87 3.78 -8.02 -6.47
C LEU A 87 3.10 -8.75 -7.63
N ASP A 88 3.12 -10.09 -7.62
CA ASP A 88 2.45 -10.93 -8.62
C ASP A 88 0.92 -10.76 -8.59
N CYS A 89 0.38 -10.29 -7.47
CA CYS A 89 -1.05 -9.99 -7.30
C CYS A 89 -1.41 -8.54 -7.61
N GLY A 90 -0.44 -7.75 -8.10
CA GLY A 90 -0.67 -6.43 -8.65
C GLY A 90 -0.68 -5.30 -7.62
N ILE A 91 -0.03 -5.45 -6.46
CA ILE A 91 0.31 -4.27 -5.65
C ILE A 91 1.35 -3.43 -6.39
N ASN A 92 1.36 -2.15 -6.11
CA ASN A 92 2.41 -1.23 -6.56
C ASN A 92 2.93 -0.34 -5.43
N ASP A 93 2.51 -0.61 -4.19
CA ASP A 93 2.99 0.07 -3.00
C ASP A 93 3.12 -0.92 -1.81
N TRP A 94 4.29 -0.95 -1.17
CA TRP A 94 4.52 -1.72 0.05
C TRP A 94 3.90 -1.06 1.29
N GLY A 95 3.67 0.24 1.25
CA GLY A 95 3.02 0.98 2.32
C GLY A 95 3.95 1.39 3.45
N GLY A 96 3.45 1.25 4.68
CA GLY A 96 4.20 1.59 5.88
C GLY A 96 5.51 0.81 5.94
N VAL A 97 6.61 1.49 5.70
CA VAL A 97 7.97 0.99 5.87
C VAL A 97 8.73 2.09 6.59
N SER A 98 9.40 1.76 7.68
CA SER A 98 10.18 2.74 8.44
C SER A 98 11.46 2.10 8.96
N PRO A 99 12.63 2.67 8.63
CA PRO A 99 13.90 2.25 9.23
C PRO A 99 14.11 2.86 10.63
N LEU A 100 13.28 3.81 11.05
CA LEU A 100 13.48 4.59 12.28
C LEU A 100 12.52 4.24 13.41
N THR A 101 11.33 3.75 13.08
CA THR A 101 10.24 3.56 14.04
C THR A 101 9.74 2.12 13.99
N ILE A 102 9.20 1.62 15.10
CA ILE A 102 8.42 0.37 15.10
C ILE A 102 7.04 0.58 14.47
N ASP A 103 6.33 -0.51 14.16
CA ASP A 103 4.89 -0.48 13.94
C ASP A 103 4.18 -0.34 15.30
N PHE A 104 3.53 0.80 15.55
CA PHE A 104 2.82 1.04 16.82
C PHE A 104 1.53 0.23 16.95
N ILE A 105 0.97 -0.27 15.84
CA ILE A 105 -0.23 -1.12 15.82
C ILE A 105 0.17 -2.58 15.99
N ASN A 106 1.26 -3.00 15.33
CA ASN A 106 1.83 -4.34 15.45
C ASN A 106 3.30 -4.32 15.87
N PRO A 107 3.61 -3.97 17.13
CA PRO A 107 5.00 -3.91 17.62
C PRO A 107 5.76 -5.23 17.48
N GLU A 108 5.04 -6.35 17.43
CA GLU A 108 5.63 -7.68 17.22
C GLU A 108 6.03 -7.97 15.77
N ALA A 109 5.58 -7.15 14.81
CA ALA A 109 5.82 -7.29 13.38
C ALA A 109 6.72 -6.15 12.88
N ALA A 110 8.04 -6.34 13.00
CA ALA A 110 9.02 -5.36 12.57
C ALA A 110 8.92 -5.06 11.07
N TRP A 111 9.20 -3.81 10.68
CA TRP A 111 9.32 -3.44 9.28
C TRP A 111 10.48 -4.22 8.62
N PRO A 112 10.31 -4.66 7.37
CA PRO A 112 11.43 -5.21 6.60
C PRO A 112 12.49 -4.13 6.36
N GLN A 113 13.73 -4.56 6.16
CA GLN A 113 14.82 -3.64 5.82
C GLN A 113 14.65 -3.12 4.39
N ILE A 114 15.02 -1.86 4.14
CA ILE A 114 14.87 -1.25 2.81
C ILE A 114 15.66 -2.04 1.74
N ASN A 115 16.86 -2.52 2.08
CA ASN A 115 17.66 -3.36 1.18
C ASN A 115 16.96 -4.68 0.82
N GLU A 116 16.26 -5.31 1.78
CA GLU A 116 15.49 -6.53 1.54
C GLU A 116 14.33 -6.25 0.58
N LEU A 117 13.59 -5.16 0.80
CA LEU A 117 12.52 -4.73 -0.11
C LEU A 117 13.06 -4.47 -1.52
N ARG A 118 14.23 -3.84 -1.63
CA ARG A 118 14.87 -3.53 -2.91
C ARG A 118 15.26 -4.80 -3.67
N GLU A 119 15.79 -5.81 -2.97
CA GLU A 119 16.09 -7.12 -3.55
C GLU A 119 14.84 -7.87 -4.01
N ILE A 120 13.79 -7.91 -3.18
CA ILE A 120 12.54 -8.59 -3.53
C ILE A 120 11.87 -7.91 -4.72
N THR A 121 11.81 -6.58 -4.71
CA THR A 121 11.22 -5.78 -5.80
C THR A 121 11.97 -6.00 -7.11
N SER A 122 13.31 -6.04 -7.08
CA SER A 122 14.11 -6.26 -8.30
C SER A 122 14.04 -7.69 -8.84
N ARG A 123 13.88 -8.71 -7.99
CA ARG A 123 13.64 -10.10 -8.42
C ARG A 123 12.34 -10.25 -9.21
N ALA A 124 11.35 -9.40 -8.95
CA ALA A 124 10.10 -9.32 -9.69
C ALA A 124 10.15 -8.32 -10.86
N GLU A 125 11.36 -7.90 -11.28
CA GLU A 125 11.60 -6.97 -12.39
C GLU A 125 11.02 -5.55 -12.18
N PHE A 126 10.73 -5.18 -10.93
CA PHE A 126 10.30 -3.83 -10.55
C PHE A 126 11.45 -3.02 -9.94
N THR A 127 11.25 -1.70 -9.84
CA THR A 127 12.17 -0.79 -9.14
C THR A 127 11.51 -0.23 -7.90
N LEU A 128 12.14 -0.41 -6.73
CA LEU A 128 11.71 0.25 -5.50
C LEU A 128 12.05 1.74 -5.55
N ARG A 129 11.04 2.59 -5.38
CA ARG A 129 11.14 4.05 -5.35
C ARG A 129 10.51 4.61 -4.08
N GLU A 130 11.12 5.64 -3.51
CA GLU A 130 10.50 6.40 -2.41
C GLU A 130 9.56 7.46 -3.00
N ARG A 131 8.40 7.65 -2.36
CA ARG A 131 7.41 8.67 -2.74
C ARG A 131 7.14 9.63 -1.60
N THR A 132 6.61 10.80 -1.93
CA THR A 132 6.01 11.69 -0.93
C THR A 132 4.65 11.13 -0.46
N ALA A 133 3.99 11.85 0.45
CA ALA A 133 2.61 11.55 0.83
C ALA A 133 1.61 11.68 -0.34
N LEU A 134 1.98 12.38 -1.42
CA LEU A 134 1.20 12.43 -2.67
C LEU A 134 1.83 11.49 -3.69
N TYR A 135 0.98 10.76 -4.40
CA TYR A 135 1.38 9.96 -5.56
C TYR A 135 1.65 10.86 -6.78
N PRO A 136 2.52 10.46 -7.72
CA PRO A 136 2.85 11.24 -8.90
C PRO A 136 1.64 11.79 -9.66
N GLU A 137 0.63 10.95 -9.90
CA GLU A 137 -0.59 11.33 -10.62
C GLU A 137 -1.43 12.37 -9.87
N TYR A 138 -1.23 12.55 -8.56
CA TYR A 138 -1.85 13.62 -7.77
C TYR A 138 -0.99 14.88 -7.68
N ILE A 139 0.33 14.74 -7.74
CA ILE A 139 1.27 15.88 -7.77
C ILE A 139 1.09 16.67 -9.07
N PHE A 140 0.97 15.98 -10.20
CA PHE A 140 0.88 16.60 -11.53
C PHE A 140 -0.54 16.93 -11.97
N ASN A 141 -1.56 16.54 -11.20
CA ASN A 141 -2.94 16.84 -11.52
C ASN A 141 -3.29 18.30 -11.27
N SER A 142 -3.75 18.99 -12.32
CA SER A 142 -4.14 20.40 -12.27
C SER A 142 -5.25 20.68 -11.25
N ARG A 143 -6.13 19.71 -10.95
CA ARG A 143 -7.16 19.82 -9.91
C ARG A 143 -6.58 20.02 -8.52
N TYR A 144 -5.41 19.45 -8.23
CA TYR A 144 -4.75 19.51 -6.92
C TYR A 144 -3.55 20.46 -6.92
N SER A 145 -3.21 21.03 -8.08
CA SER A 145 -2.12 21.99 -8.21
C SER A 145 -2.38 23.22 -7.35
N ARG A 146 -1.41 23.56 -6.50
CA ARG A 146 -1.44 24.73 -5.61
C ARG A 146 -0.11 25.47 -5.69
N SER A 147 -0.12 26.78 -5.57
CA SER A 147 1.09 27.64 -5.60
C SER A 147 1.68 27.93 -4.22
N GLY A 148 1.42 27.06 -3.22
CA GLY A 148 1.85 27.27 -1.84
C GLY A 148 3.24 26.71 -1.49
N PRO A 149 3.80 27.05 -0.31
CA PRO A 149 5.11 26.59 0.15
C PRO A 149 5.26 25.06 0.17
N MET A 150 4.19 24.34 0.51
CA MET A 150 4.18 22.87 0.50
C MET A 150 4.43 22.31 -0.91
N HIS A 151 3.80 22.89 -1.94
CA HIS A 151 3.96 22.42 -3.32
C HIS A 151 5.36 22.74 -3.86
N GLN A 152 5.92 23.90 -3.48
CA GLN A 152 7.32 24.23 -3.77
C GLN A 152 8.27 23.22 -3.12
N ARG A 153 8.01 22.83 -1.86
CA ARG A 153 8.83 21.83 -1.16
C ARG A 153 8.76 20.47 -1.84
N ILE A 154 7.57 20.00 -2.22
CA ILE A 154 7.41 18.75 -2.97
C ILE A 154 8.22 18.78 -4.26
N LYS A 155 8.10 19.87 -5.06
CA LYS A 155 8.88 20.04 -6.30
C LYS A 155 10.40 20.01 -6.12
N GLN A 156 10.91 20.38 -4.95
CA GLN A 156 12.34 20.29 -4.66
C GLN A 156 12.81 18.86 -4.37
N LEU A 157 11.92 18.02 -3.81
CA LEU A 157 12.20 16.65 -3.39
C LEU A 157 12.09 15.64 -4.52
N ILE A 158 11.21 15.88 -5.50
CA ILE A 158 10.86 14.90 -6.52
C ILE A 158 11.65 15.07 -7.83
N ASP A 159 11.77 13.98 -8.59
CA ASP A 159 12.22 13.95 -9.99
C ASP A 159 11.08 14.27 -10.98
N GLU A 160 11.35 14.16 -12.29
CA GLU A 160 10.34 14.36 -13.32
C GLU A 160 9.20 13.33 -13.30
N GLU A 161 9.41 12.16 -12.70
CA GLU A 161 8.41 11.09 -12.56
C GLU A 161 7.55 11.26 -11.31
N GLY A 162 7.88 12.21 -10.42
CA GLY A 162 7.12 12.50 -9.20
C GLY A 162 7.53 11.67 -7.99
N TYR A 163 8.61 10.91 -8.08
CA TYR A 163 9.21 10.17 -6.97
C TYR A 163 10.34 10.95 -6.33
N ILE A 164 10.73 10.62 -5.09
CA ILE A 164 11.88 11.25 -4.46
C ILE A 164 13.12 11.06 -5.34
N LYS A 165 13.90 12.14 -5.53
CA LYS A 165 15.15 12.10 -6.29
C LYS A 165 16.07 11.03 -5.70
N LYS A 166 16.73 10.25 -6.57
CA LYS A 166 17.54 9.08 -6.16
C LYS A 166 18.60 9.41 -5.10
N GLU A 167 19.23 10.57 -5.19
CA GLU A 167 20.23 11.03 -4.23
C GLU A 167 19.66 11.44 -2.86
N MET A 168 18.33 11.54 -2.75
CA MET A 168 17.60 11.88 -1.53
C MET A 168 16.80 10.71 -0.94
N GLU A 169 16.70 9.58 -1.65
CA GLU A 169 16.01 8.38 -1.15
C GLU A 169 16.74 7.82 0.09
N ILE A 170 15.98 7.30 1.04
CA ILE A 170 16.53 6.64 2.23
C ILE A 170 17.13 5.28 1.79
N CYS A 171 18.44 5.10 2.02
CA CYS A 171 19.18 3.87 1.77
C CYS A 171 18.82 2.76 2.77
#